data_AF-A0A6A7LNV8-F1
#
_entry.id   AF-A0A6A7LNV8-F1
#
_cell.length_a   1.000
_cell.length_b   1.000
_cell.length_c   1.000
_cell.angle_alpha   90.00
_cell.angle_beta   90.00
_cell.angle_gamma   90.00
#
_symmetry.space_group_name_H-M   'P 1'
#
loop_
_entity.id
_entity.type
_entity.pdbx_description
1 polymer ?
#
loop_
_entity_poly.entity_id
_entity_poly.type
_entity_poly.pdbx_seq_one_letter_code
_entity_poly.pdbx_strand_id
1 'polypeptide(L)' 'MDRRQAMDQQSQLIAQLSQSREHFVAFVGRRMSDPEFAEDVLQGSLLKAIEGAQQLRDEDRLIPWFFRTLRNAIVGA' A
#
# COMPACT_ATOMS: atom_id res chain seq x y z
N MET A 1 -9.62 -7.58 21.46
CA MET A 1 -10.13 -6.92 20.26
C MET A 1 -11.25 -7.79 19.71
N ASP A 2 -12.46 -7.25 19.59
CA ASP A 2 -13.60 -7.99 19.03
C ASP A 2 -13.38 -8.26 17.54
N ARG A 3 -13.84 -9.40 17.02
CA ARG A 3 -13.63 -9.79 15.61
C ARG A 3 -14.28 -8.78 14.65
N ARG A 4 -15.37 -8.13 15.04
CA ARG A 4 -15.99 -7.04 14.24
C ARG A 4 -15.07 -5.84 14.12
N GLN A 5 -14.48 -5.42 15.23
CA GLN A 5 -13.59 -4.25 15.27
C GLN A 5 -12.36 -4.43 14.36
N ALA A 6 -11.83 -5.64 14.25
CA ALA A 6 -10.73 -5.94 13.33
C ALA A 6 -11.14 -5.84 11.85
N MET A 7 -12.34 -6.30 11.49
CA MET A 7 -12.86 -6.20 10.12
C MET A 7 -13.15 -4.75 9.74
N ASP A 8 -13.69 -3.95 10.66
CA ASP A 8 -13.95 -2.53 10.45
C ASP A 8 -12.65 -1.76 10.23
N GLN A 9 -11.64 -2.02 11.09
CA GLN A 9 -10.31 -1.44 10.95
C GLN A 9 -9.65 -1.83 9.62
N GLN A 10 -9.72 -3.10 9.23
CA GLN A 10 -9.17 -3.55 7.95
C GLN A 10 -9.85 -2.89 6.75
N SER A 11 -11.17 -2.69 6.82
CA SER A 11 -11.94 -1.99 5.77
C SER A 11 -11.51 -0.53 5.65
N GLN A 12 -11.27 0.14 6.79
CA GLN A 12 -10.79 1.52 6.83
C GLN A 12 -9.37 1.67 6.24
N LEU A 13 -8.46 0.74 6.56
CA LEU A 13 -7.12 0.70 5.97
C LEU A 13 -7.15 0.51 4.45
N ILE A 14 -8.00 -0.40 3.96
CA ILE A 14 -8.18 -0.64 2.51
C ILE A 14 -8.75 0.61 1.83
N ALA A 15 -9.71 1.29 2.45
CA ALA A 15 -10.29 2.52 1.92
C ALA A 15 -9.23 3.62 1.77
N GLN A 16 -8.37 3.83 2.77
CA GLN A 16 -7.29 4.82 2.71
C GLN A 16 -6.27 4.52 1.60
N LEU A 17 -5.84 3.26 1.45
CA LEU A 17 -4.94 2.84 0.37
C LEU A 17 -5.59 3.03 -1.01
N SER A 18 -6.87 2.68 -1.14
CA SER A 18 -7.62 2.81 -2.38
C SER A 18 -7.82 4.27 -2.80
N GLN A 19 -8.13 5.14 -1.84
CA GLN A 19 -8.27 6.59 -2.07
C GLN A 19 -6.95 7.24 -2.49
N SER A 20 -5.82 6.68 -2.05
CA SER A 20 -4.48 7.18 -2.41
C SER A 20 -3.89 6.51 -3.67
N ARG A 21 -4.62 5.59 -4.33
CA ARG A 21 -4.09 4.74 -5.40
C ARG A 21 -3.48 5.53 -6.56
N GLU A 22 -4.11 6.62 -6.99
CA GLU A 22 -3.63 7.46 -8.10
C GLU A 22 -2.25 8.05 -7.80
N HIS A 23 -1.98 8.44 -6.55
CA HIS A 23 -0.67 8.93 -6.13
C HIS A 23 0.40 7.83 -6.19
N PHE A 24 0.04 6.60 -5.85
CA PHE A 24 0.96 5.46 -5.94
C PHE A 24 1.28 5.11 -7.39
N VAL A 25 0.27 5.06 -8.26
CA VAL A 25 0.47 4.85 -9.71
C VAL A 25 1.41 5.92 -10.28
N ALA A 26 1.15 7.20 -10.00
CA ALA A 26 2.02 8.28 -10.46
C ALA A 26 3.44 8.18 -9.88
N PHE A 27 3.59 7.76 -8.63
CA PHE A 27 4.89 7.59 -7.98
C PHE A 27 5.73 6.47 -8.60
N VAL A 28 5.11 5.32 -8.88
CA VAL A 28 5.78 4.16 -9.49
C VAL A 28 6.07 4.43 -10.97
N GLY A 29 5.09 4.95 -11.73
CA GLY A 29 5.25 5.23 -13.15
C GLY A 29 6.31 6.31 -13.47
N ARG A 30 6.63 7.19 -12.51
CA ARG A 30 7.77 8.14 -12.64
C ARG A 30 9.14 7.48 -12.48
N ARG A 31 9.20 6.25 -11.96
CA ARG A 31 10.44 5.56 -11.57
C ARG A 31 10.72 4.29 -12.37
N MET A 32 9.70 3.77 -13.06
CA MET A 32 9.79 2.53 -13.82
C MET A 32 9.39 2.81 -15.27
N SER A 33 10.24 2.39 -16.21
CA SER A 33 10.02 2.61 -17.65
C SER A 33 9.03 1.62 -18.26
N ASP A 34 8.87 0.45 -17.65
CA ASP A 34 7.92 -0.58 -18.06
C ASP A 34 6.61 -0.42 -17.27
N PRO A 35 5.50 -0.06 -17.94
CA PRO A 35 4.22 0.17 -17.28
C PRO A 35 3.56 -1.10 -16.76
N GLU A 36 3.74 -2.26 -17.42
CA GLU A 36 3.18 -3.53 -16.96
C GLU A 36 3.90 -3.98 -15.69
N PHE A 37 5.23 -3.91 -15.69
CA PHE A 37 6.03 -4.25 -14.52
C PHE A 37 5.81 -3.27 -13.36
N ALA A 38 5.58 -1.99 -13.65
CA ALA A 38 5.21 -0.99 -12.64
C ALA A 38 3.88 -1.34 -11.95
N GLU A 39 2.90 -1.80 -12.72
CA GLU A 39 1.62 -2.24 -12.18
C GLU A 39 1.78 -3.48 -11.29
N ASP A 40 2.58 -4.46 -11.70
CA ASP A 40 2.87 -5.66 -10.91
C ASP A 40 3.52 -5.32 -9.56
N VAL A 41 4.51 -4.41 -9.56
CA VAL A 41 5.17 -3.94 -8.33
C VAL A 41 4.18 -3.24 -7.41
N LEU A 42 3.28 -2.41 -7.96
CA LEU A 42 2.26 -1.73 -7.18
C LEU A 42 1.26 -2.72 -6.58
N GLN A 43 0.72 -3.63 -7.39
CA GLN A 43 -0.26 -4.64 -6.93
C GLN A 43 0.35 -5.56 -5.87
N GLY A 44 1.57 -6.06 -6.09
CA GLY A 44 2.28 -6.89 -5.11
C GLY A 44 2.60 -6.15 -3.81
N SER A 45 2.87 -4.84 -3.88
CA SER A 45 3.05 -4.00 -2.70
C SER A 45 1.73 -3.79 -1.94
N LEU A 46 0.62 -3.54 -2.63
CA LEU A 46 -0.71 -3.39 -2.02
C LEU A 46 -1.13 -4.65 -1.28
N LEU A 47 -0.88 -5.85 -1.83
CA LEU A 47 -1.15 -7.11 -1.15
C LEU A 47 -0.38 -7.22 0.18
N LYS A 48 0.93 -6.96 0.13
CA LYS A 48 1.79 -6.92 1.33
C LYS A 48 1.33 -5.87 2.34
N ALA A 49 0.80 -4.75 1.87
CA ALA A 49 0.26 -3.71 2.73
C ALA A 49 -0.98 -4.17 3.49
N ILE A 50 -1.92 -4.85 2.83
CA ILE A 50 -3.13 -5.38 3.49
C ILE A 50 -2.77 -6.43 4.55
N GLU A 51 -1.79 -7.29 4.25
CA GLU A 51 -1.29 -8.30 5.21
C GLU A 51 -0.57 -7.65 6.41
N GLY A 52 0.27 -6.65 6.15
CA GLY A 52 1.08 -5.98 7.18
C GLY A 52 0.35 -4.87 7.95
N ALA A 53 -0.71 -4.28 7.39
CA ALA A 53 -1.39 -3.12 7.99
C ALA A 53 -2.13 -3.45 9.29
N GLN A 54 -2.46 -4.72 9.53
CA GLN A 54 -2.98 -5.18 10.82
C GLN A 54 -2.01 -4.96 11.99
N GLN A 55 -0.71 -4.76 11.71
CA GLN A 55 0.31 -4.48 12.72
C GLN A 55 0.55 -2.97 12.93
N LEU A 56 -0.01 -2.10 12.07
CA LEU A 56 0.07 -0.66 12.25
C LEU A 56 -0.83 -0.24 13.41
N ARG A 57 -0.20 0.31 14.45
CA ARG A 57 -0.90 0.87 15.62
C ARG A 57 -1.46 2.28 15.38
N ASP A 58 -1.05 2.90 14.28
CA ASP A 58 -1.31 4.29 13.94
C ASP A 58 -1.69 4.35 12.45
N GLU A 59 -2.98 4.51 12.18
CA GLU A 59 -3.54 4.53 10.82
C GLU A 59 -3.02 5.74 10.02
N ASP A 60 -2.72 6.86 10.68
CA ASP A 60 -2.20 8.06 10.02
C ASP A 60 -0.81 7.83 9.41
N ARG A 61 -0.11 6.78 9.84
CA ARG A 61 1.19 6.36 9.30
C ARG A 61 1.10 5.39 8.14
N LEU A 62 -0.09 4.92 7.77
CA LEU A 62 -0.28 3.93 6.70
C LEU A 62 0.30 4.45 5.37
N ILE A 63 -0.06 5.67 4.97
CA ILE A 63 0.34 6.23 3.67
C ILE A 63 1.86 6.51 3.61
N PRO A 64 2.49 7.20 4.59
CA PRO A 64 3.94 7.37 4.61
C PRO A 64 4.71 6.03 4.66
N TRP A 65 4.19 5.05 5.40
CA TRP A 65 4.77 3.71 5.45
C TRP A 65 4.66 3.02 4.08
N PHE A 66 3.53 3.12 3.42
CA PHE A 66 3.32 2.48 2.13
C PHE A 66 4.21 3.07 1.02
N PHE A 67 4.42 4.38 1.00
CA PHE A 67 5.43 4.99 0.10
C PHE A 67 6.85 4.44 0.34
N ARG A 68 7.21 4.15 1.59
CA ARG A 68 8.49 3.48 1.90
C ARG A 68 8.51 2.05 1.38
N THR A 69 7.43 1.30 1.54
CA THR A 69 7.28 -0.05 0.98
C THR A 69 7.44 -0.04 -0.53
N LEU A 70 6.77 0.88 -1.24
CA LEU A 70 6.90 1.04 -2.69
C LEU A 70 8.33 1.39 -3.11
N ARG A 71 8.98 2.32 -2.41
CA ARG A 71 10.39 2.66 -2.68
C ARG A 71 11.28 1.43 -2.57
N ASN A 72 11.10 0.62 -1.53
CA ASN A 72 11.91 -0.59 -1.33
C ASN A 72 11.64 -1.64 -2.41
N ALA A 73 10.37 -1.81 -2.82
CA ALA A 73 10.00 -2.71 -3.89
C ALA A 73 10.64 -2.30 -5.23
N ILE A 74 10.61 -1.00 -5.56
CA ILE A 74 11.24 -0.46 -6.78
C ILE A 74 12.75 -0.66 -6.78
N VAL A 75 13.42 -0.46 -5.63
CA VAL A 75 14.90 -0.64 -5.55
C VAL A 75 15.32 -2.10 -5.72
N GLY A 76 14.44 -3.05 -5.39
CA GLY A 76 14.71 -4.48 -5.51
C GLY A 76 14.13 -5.13 -6.77
N ALA A 77 13.48 -4.36 -7.64
CA ALA A 77 12.90 -4.79 -8.90
C ALA A 77 13.88 -4.58 -10.05
#